data_AF-A0A0F3IKB2-F1
#
_entry.id   AF-A0A0F3IKB2-F1
#
_cell.length_a   1.000
_cell.length_b   1.000
_cell.length_c   1.000
_cell.angle_alpha   90.00
_cell.angle_beta   90.00
_cell.angle_gamma   90.00
#
_symmetry.space_group_name_H-M   'P 1'
#
loop_
_entity.id
_entity.type
_entity.pdbx_description
1 polymer ?
#
loop_
_entity_poly.entity_id
_entity_poly.type
_entity_poly.pdbx_seq_one_letter_code
_entity_poly.pdbx_strand_id
1 'polypeptide(L)' 'MEKIATKTAVPYMSKDSCNSIPIIMPGILEQQKIAACLSSLDELITAQSQKLEALKTHKKGLMQQLFPAVDEVNA' A
#
# COMPACT_ATOMS: atom_id res chain seq x y z
N MET A 1 -16.62 5.74 -2.84
CA MET A 1 -16.79 4.68 -3.84
C MET A 1 -18.25 4.22 -3.94
N GLU A 2 -18.94 3.87 -2.84
CA GLU A 2 -20.35 3.40 -2.88
C GLU A 2 -21.36 4.34 -3.55
N LYS A 3 -21.12 5.66 -3.49
CA LYS A 3 -22.02 6.64 -4.13
C LYS A 3 -21.91 6.72 -5.66
N ILE A 4 -20.84 6.17 -6.25
CA ILE A 4 -20.46 6.43 -7.65
C ILE A 4 -20.44 5.12 -8.47
N ALA A 5 -20.30 3.99 -7.79
CA ALA A 5 -20.41 2.67 -8.39
C ALA A 5 -21.87 2.27 -8.63
N THR A 6 -22.11 1.43 -9.64
CA THR A 6 -23.43 0.86 -9.93
C THR A 6 -23.88 -0.07 -8.81
N LYS A 7 -25.19 -0.04 -8.49
CA LYS A 7 -25.80 -0.92 -7.50
C LYS A 7 -26.17 -2.29 -8.10
N THR A 8 -25.17 -2.94 -8.68
CA THR A 8 -25.26 -4.28 -9.27
C THR A 8 -24.50 -5.29 -8.39
N ALA A 9 -24.77 -6.59 -8.56
CA ALA A 9 -24.08 -7.64 -7.80
C ALA A 9 -22.54 -7.61 -8.00
N VAL A 10 -22.11 -7.24 -9.21
CA VAL A 10 -20.72 -6.83 -9.49
C VAL A 10 -20.73 -5.31 -9.71
N PRO A 11 -20.28 -4.50 -8.75
CA PRO A 11 -20.27 -3.04 -8.90
C PRO A 11 -19.19 -2.63 -9.90
N TYR A 12 -19.50 -1.65 -10.75
CA TYR A 12 -18.54 -1.03 -11.67
C TYR A 12 -18.78 0.49 -11.73
N MET A 13 -17.85 1.22 -12.35
CA MET A 13 -17.98 2.66 -12.59
C MET A 13 -18.16 2.89 -14.08
N SER A 14 -19.26 3.54 -14.48
CA SER A 14 -19.49 3.94 -15.88
C SER A 14 -18.68 5.20 -16.21
N LYS A 15 -18.50 5.47 -17.52
CA LYS A 15 -17.86 6.70 -18.00
C LYS A 15 -18.58 7.95 -17.48
N ASP A 16 -19.91 7.96 -17.54
CA ASP A 16 -20.71 9.11 -17.13
C ASP A 16 -20.64 9.34 -15.62
N SER A 17 -20.63 8.26 -14.82
CA SER A 17 -20.41 8.35 -13.37
C SER A 17 -19.02 8.88 -13.03
N CYS A 18 -17.98 8.50 -13.79
CA CYS A 18 -16.63 9.02 -13.60
C CYS A 18 -16.55 10.53 -13.92
N ASN A 19 -17.12 10.93 -15.07
CA ASN A 19 -17.08 12.33 -15.53
C ASN A 19 -17.91 13.29 -14.67
N SER A 20 -18.89 12.77 -13.94
CA SER A 20 -19.75 13.58 -13.07
C SER A 20 -19.17 13.79 -11.67
N ILE A 21 -17.98 13.25 -11.36
CA ILE A 21 -17.32 13.46 -10.08
C ILE A 21 -16.84 14.91 -9.99
N PRO A 22 -17.37 15.72 -9.05
CA PRO A 22 -16.86 17.06 -8.84
C PRO A 22 -15.45 16.97 -8.26
N ILE A 23 -14.48 17.60 -8.92
CA ILE A 23 -13.10 17.69 -8.45
C ILE A 23 -12.70 19.15 -8.27
N ILE A 24 -11.90 19.41 -7.23
CA ILE A 24 -11.25 20.70 -7.06
C ILE A 24 -9.98 20.67 -7.90
N MET A 25 -9.84 21.62 -8.81
CA MET A 25 -8.67 21.75 -9.68
C MET A 25 -7.93 23.05 -9.35
N PRO A 26 -6.96 23.01 -8.41
CA PRO A 26 -6.16 24.20 -8.08
C PRO A 26 -5.20 24.56 -9.22
N GLY A 27 -4.47 25.66 -9.09
CA GLY A 27 -3.48 26.05 -10.11
C GLY A 27 -2.36 25.01 -10.27
N ILE A 28 -1.77 24.91 -11.46
CA ILE A 28 -0.77 23.86 -11.78
C ILE A 28 0.41 23.83 -10.78
N LEU A 29 0.87 25.01 -10.33
CA LEU A 29 1.95 25.12 -9.35
C LEU A 29 1.56 24.54 -7.98
N GLU A 30 0.30 24.72 -7.58
CA GLU A 30 -0.22 24.16 -6.33
C GLU A 30 -0.42 22.65 -6.47
N GLN A 31 -0.96 22.18 -7.60
CA GLN A 31 -1.06 20.76 -7.90
C GLN A 31 0.29 20.05 -7.81
N GLN A 32 1.36 20.64 -8.36
CA GLN A 32 2.72 20.10 -8.29
C GLN A 32 3.23 20.01 -6.85
N LYS A 33 2.98 21.03 -6.02
CA LYS A 33 3.38 21.03 -4.60
C LYS A 33 2.63 19.95 -3.80
N ILE A 34 1.32 19.84 -4.02
CA ILE A 34 0.49 18.80 -3.37
C ILE A 34 0.98 17.42 -3.80
N ALA A 35 1.18 17.20 -5.10
CA ALA A 35 1.67 15.94 -5.64
C ALA A 35 3.04 15.57 -5.06
N ALA A 36 4.01 16.49 -5.08
CA ALA A 36 5.34 16.26 -4.53
C ALA A 36 5.30 15.90 -3.03
N CYS A 37 4.47 16.58 -2.25
CA CYS A 37 4.29 16.28 -0.83
C CYS A 37 3.75 14.86 -0.61
N LEU A 38 2.66 14.50 -1.31
CA LEU A 38 2.04 13.18 -1.18
C LEU A 38 2.96 12.06 -1.70
N SER A 39 3.65 12.28 -2.83
CA SER A 39 4.61 11.31 -3.35
C SER A 39 5.77 11.05 -2.39
N SER A 40 6.29 12.08 -1.72
CA SER A 40 7.33 11.90 -0.70
C SER A 40 6.85 11.05 0.47
N LEU A 41 5.58 11.19 0.87
CA LEU A 41 4.98 10.35 1.92
C LEU A 41 4.81 8.90 1.44
N ASP A 42 4.35 8.68 0.20
CA ASP A 42 4.20 7.34 -0.37
C ASP A 42 5.54 6.62 -0.49
N GLU A 43 6.60 7.32 -0.91
CA GLU A 43 7.97 6.80 -0.93
C GLU A 43 8.43 6.40 0.48
N LEU A 44 8.17 7.23 1.48
CA LEU A 44 8.52 6.93 2.87
C LEU A 44 7.77 5.69 3.39
N ILE A 45 6.46 5.61 3.15
CA ILE A 45 5.63 4.45 3.54
C ILE A 45 6.17 3.18 2.88
N THR A 46 6.50 3.25 1.59
CA THR A 46 7.06 2.13 0.83
C THR A 46 8.39 1.67 1.43
N ALA A 47 9.31 2.60 1.69
CA ALA A 47 10.62 2.31 2.26
C ALA A 47 10.51 1.67 3.66
N GLN A 48 9.62 2.18 4.52
CA GLN A 48 9.40 1.60 5.84
C GLN A 48 8.75 0.22 5.77
N SER A 49 7.83 0.00 4.83
CA SER A 49 7.20 -1.32 4.63
C SER A 49 8.23 -2.36 4.18
N GLN A 50 9.11 -2.00 3.24
CA GLN A 50 10.22 -2.87 2.81
C GLN A 50 11.18 -3.17 3.97
N LYS A 51 11.54 -2.15 4.77
CA LYS A 51 12.38 -2.34 5.96
C LYS A 51 11.73 -3.28 6.98
N LEU A 52 10.43 -3.15 7.21
CA LEU A 52 9.69 -4.02 8.12
C LEU A 52 9.73 -5.48 7.65
N GLU A 53 9.48 -5.74 6.37
CA GLU A 53 9.54 -7.10 5.81
C GLU A 53 10.95 -7.69 5.86
N ALA A 54 11.98 -6.88 5.60
CA ALA A 54 13.37 -7.30 5.76
C ALA A 54 13.68 -7.67 7.22
N LEU A 55 13.23 -6.87 8.19
CA LEU A 55 13.41 -7.16 9.62
C LEU A 55 12.66 -8.42 10.08
N LYS A 56 11.43 -8.64 9.59
CA LYS A 56 10.68 -9.88 9.86
C LYS A 56 11.42 -11.10 9.33
N THR A 57 11.92 -11.01 8.10
CA THR A 57 12.71 -12.08 7.46
C THR A 57 13.99 -12.35 8.22
N HIS A 58 14.73 -11.30 8.60
CA HIS A 58 15.95 -11.41 9.38
C HIS A 58 15.69 -12.05 10.75
N LYS A 59 14.67 -11.58 11.48
CA LYS A 59 14.25 -12.20 12.76
C LYS A 59 13.93 -13.68 12.58
N LYS A 60 13.21 -14.05 11.52
CA LYS A 60 12.88 -15.46 11.24
C LYS A 60 14.14 -16.29 11.03
N GLY A 61 15.09 -15.80 10.24
CA GLY A 61 16.38 -16.48 10.02
C GLY A 61 17.19 -16.66 11.31
N LEU A 62 17.27 -15.62 12.15
CA LEU A 62 17.95 -15.72 13.45
C LEU A 62 17.29 -16.75 14.37
N MET A 63 15.95 -16.79 14.43
CA MET A 63 15.23 -17.78 15.24
C MET A 63 15.46 -19.20 14.74
N GLN A 64 15.59 -19.42 13.43
CA GLN A 64 15.95 -20.73 12.87
C GLN A 64 17.37 -21.17 13.23
N GLN A 65 18.31 -20.23 13.43
CA GLN A 65 19.67 -20.54 13.84
C GLN A 65 19.80 -20.74 15.36
N LEU A 66 18.92 -20.12 16.15
CA LEU A 66 18.97 -20.19 17.62
C LEU A 66 18.41 -21.50 18.19
N PHE A 67 17.46 -22.11 17.48
CA PHE A 67 16.83 -23.36 17.90
C PHE A 67 17.19 -24.47 16.91
N PRO A 68 17.73 -25.61 17.37
CA PRO A 68 17.92 -26.75 16.50
C PRO A 68 16.58 -27.15 15.87
N ALA A 69 16.63 -27.60 14.62
CA ALA A 69 15.45 -28.19 14.00
C ALA A 69 14.98 -29.35 14.91
N VAL A 70 13.67 -29.48 15.11
CA VAL A 70 13.08 -30.48 16.02
C VAL A 70 13.53 -31.92 15.67
N ASP A 71 13.98 -32.12 14.43
CA ASP A 71 14.50 -33.38 13.91
C ASP A 71 15.95 -33.72 14.34
N GLU A 72 16.76 -32.74 14.79
CA GLU A 72 18.14 -32.96 15.24
C GLU A 72 18.27 -33.28 16.73
N VAL A 73 17.23 -33.02 17.53
CA VAL A 73 17.26 -33.21 19.00
C VAL A 73 16.88 -34.65 19.40
N ASN A 74 16.38 -35.46 18.46
CA ASN A 74 15.98 -36.85 18.67
C ASN A 74 16.91 -37.89 18.02
N ALA A 75 18.12 -37.48 17.61
CA ALA A 75 19.17 -38.37 17.09
C ALA A 75 20.30 -38.60 18.10
#